data_AF-A0A7S3X392-F1
#
_entry.id   AF-A0A7S3X392-F1
#
_cell.length_a   1.000
_cell.length_b   1.000
_cell.length_c   1.000
_cell.angle_alpha   90.00
_cell.angle_beta   90.00
_cell.angle_gamma   90.00
#
_symmetry.space_group_name_H-M   'P 1'
#
loop_
_entity.id
_entity.type
_entity.pdbx_description
1 polymer ?
#
loop_
_entity_poly.entity_id
_entity_poly.type
_entity_poly.pdbx_seq_one_letter_code
_entity_poly.pdbx_strand_id
1 'polypeptide(L)'
;MVQTAMDRRIPIALVAEQEPSRGGCPFAQLLQQTPRVLQQPPYKLYDTLAVPLFPSMEHRRVSLRHILRSMGAVPCDARALTRCLHLCRRRIGRLLEVPTPGKARPTIERSYPQLPLIRLPRPLRVARDSHALEAVDGF
;
A
#
# COMPACT_ATOMS: atom_id res chain seq x y z
N MET A 1 -13.27 4.41 -11.19
CA MET A 1 -12.35 4.42 -10.04
C MET A 1 -10.90 4.16 -10.46
N VAL A 2 -10.56 3.01 -11.06
CA VAL A 2 -9.18 2.72 -11.54
C VAL A 2 -8.72 3.72 -12.61
N GLN A 3 -9.53 3.93 -13.65
CA GLN A 3 -9.23 4.91 -14.72
C GLN A 3 -8.95 6.30 -14.15
N THR A 4 -9.82 6.80 -13.26
CA THR A 4 -9.65 8.08 -12.57
C THR A 4 -8.36 8.18 -11.77
N ALA A 5 -7.92 7.08 -11.14
CA ALA A 5 -6.64 7.05 -10.43
C ALA A 5 -5.46 7.18 -11.40
N MET A 6 -5.53 6.51 -12.56
CA MET A 6 -4.52 6.63 -13.62
C MET A 6 -4.50 8.02 -14.26
N ASP A 7 -5.67 8.61 -14.52
CA ASP A 7 -5.79 9.99 -15.03
C ASP A 7 -5.12 10.99 -14.07
N ARG A 8 -5.26 10.75 -12.76
CA ARG A 8 -4.66 11.56 -11.69
C ARG A 8 -3.21 11.17 -11.38
N ARG A 9 -2.63 10.20 -12.10
CA ARG A 9 -1.28 9.67 -11.87
C ARG A 9 -1.05 9.18 -10.43
N ILE A 10 -2.09 8.64 -9.81
CA ILE A 10 -1.99 7.99 -8.51
C ILE A 10 -1.33 6.62 -8.73
N PRO A 11 -0.22 6.29 -8.05
CA PRO A 11 0.40 4.97 -8.17
C PRO A 11 -0.57 3.85 -7.81
N ILE A 12 -0.62 2.80 -8.63
CA ILE A 12 -1.45 1.62 -8.42
C ILE A 12 -0.53 0.41 -8.22
N ALA A 13 -0.58 -0.19 -7.04
CA ALA A 13 0.08 -1.46 -6.77
C ALA A 13 -0.86 -2.60 -7.16
N LEU A 14 -0.46 -3.38 -8.18
CA LEU A 14 -1.21 -4.57 -8.59
C LEU A 14 -0.86 -5.76 -7.69
N VAL A 15 -1.90 -6.43 -7.19
CA VAL A 15 -1.77 -7.59 -6.31
C VAL A 15 -2.68 -8.69 -6.83
N ALA A 16 -2.14 -9.90 -6.96
CA ALA A 16 -2.89 -11.09 -7.40
C ALA A 16 -3.03 -12.08 -6.25
N GLU A 17 -4.22 -12.17 -5.65
CA GLU A 17 -4.56 -13.19 -4.65
C GLU A 17 -4.40 -14.58 -5.27
N GLN A 18 -3.68 -15.47 -4.58
CA GLN A 18 -3.40 -16.83 -5.04
C GLN A 18 -4.29 -17.87 -4.35
N GLU A 19 -5.07 -17.46 -3.34
CA GLU A 19 -5.96 -18.33 -2.58
C GLU A 19 -7.38 -18.36 -3.17
N PRO A 20 -7.84 -19.46 -3.79
CA PRO A 20 -9.14 -19.49 -4.47
C PRO A 20 -10.33 -19.25 -3.55
N SER A 21 -10.26 -19.74 -2.31
CA SER A 21 -11.29 -19.51 -1.27
C SER A 21 -11.45 -18.04 -0.89
N ARG A 22 -10.52 -17.17 -1.31
CA ARG A 22 -10.51 -15.72 -1.07
C ARG A 22 -10.53 -14.91 -2.36
N GLY A 23 -10.93 -15.54 -3.47
CA GLY A 23 -11.08 -14.89 -4.77
C GLY A 23 -9.82 -14.92 -5.64
N GLY A 24 -8.82 -15.73 -5.29
CA GLY A 24 -7.68 -15.97 -6.16
C GLY A 24 -8.08 -16.72 -7.45
N CYS A 25 -7.51 -16.31 -8.57
CA CYS A 25 -7.78 -16.92 -9.87
C CYS A 25 -6.54 -16.84 -10.78
N PRO A 26 -6.50 -17.63 -11.86
CA PRO A 26 -5.47 -17.49 -12.87
C PRO A 26 -5.45 -16.08 -13.45
N PHE A 27 -4.26 -15.49 -13.59
CA PHE A 27 -4.11 -14.10 -14.04
C PHE A 27 -4.77 -13.83 -15.40
N ALA A 28 -4.79 -14.82 -16.31
CA ALA A 28 -5.46 -14.72 -17.60
C ALA A 28 -6.97 -14.37 -17.48
N GLN A 29 -7.64 -14.83 -16.43
CA GLN A 29 -9.04 -14.52 -16.18
C GLN A 29 -9.25 -13.03 -15.85
N LEU A 30 -8.31 -12.41 -15.14
CA LEU A 30 -8.34 -10.97 -14.85
C LEU A 30 -8.23 -10.12 -16.13
N LEU A 31 -7.39 -10.55 -17.08
CA LEU A 31 -7.26 -9.88 -18.38
C LEU A 31 -8.58 -9.90 -19.17
N GLN A 32 -9.32 -11.01 -19.13
CA GLN A 32 -10.61 -11.13 -19.82
C GLN A 32 -11.68 -10.22 -19.20
N GLN A 33 -11.66 -10.05 -17.88
CA GLN A 33 -12.65 -9.25 -17.15
C GLN A 33 -12.32 -7.75 -17.14
N THR A 34 -11.06 -7.39 -17.41
CA THR A 34 -10.63 -5.99 -17.38
C THR A 34 -11.12 -5.24 -18.62
N PRO A 35 -11.76 -4.06 -18.48
CA PRO A 35 -12.16 -3.25 -19.62
C PRO A 35 -11.00 -2.98 -20.59
N ARG A 36 -11.22 -3.18 -21.90
CA ARG A 36 -10.18 -3.02 -22.94
C ARG A 36 -9.47 -1.67 -22.90
N VAL A 37 -10.20 -0.59 -22.59
CA VAL A 37 -9.64 0.76 -22.45
C VAL A 37 -8.49 0.80 -21.43
N LEU A 38 -8.58 0.04 -20.33
CA LEU A 38 -7.52 -0.01 -19.32
C LEU A 38 -6.32 -0.84 -19.77
N GLN A 39 -6.49 -1.77 -20.70
CA GLN A 39 -5.42 -2.64 -21.18
C GLN A 39 -4.55 -1.98 -22.25
N GLN A 40 -5.11 -1.02 -22.99
CA GLN A 40 -4.48 -0.37 -24.14
C GLN A 40 -3.85 0.99 -23.77
N PRO A 41 -2.97 1.55 -24.63
CA PRO A 41 -2.56 2.95 -24.51
C PRO A 41 -3.80 3.88 -24.46
N PRO A 42 -3.78 4.94 -23.64
CA PRO A 42 -2.65 5.45 -22.86
C PRO A 42 -2.47 4.80 -21.48
N TYR A 43 -3.42 3.95 -21.04
CA TYR A 43 -3.44 3.44 -19.67
C TYR A 43 -2.45 2.30 -19.44
N LYS A 44 -2.55 1.22 -20.23
CA LYS A 44 -1.73 0.01 -20.08
C LYS A 44 -1.65 -0.47 -18.61
N LEU A 45 -2.79 -0.72 -17.98
CA LEU A 45 -2.89 -1.09 -16.56
C LEU A 45 -1.95 -2.24 -16.18
N TYR A 46 -1.75 -3.20 -17.07
CA TYR A 46 -0.92 -4.39 -16.86
C TYR A 46 0.50 -4.28 -17.44
N ASP A 47 1.01 -3.06 -17.68
CA ASP A 47 2.41 -2.85 -18.09
C ASP A 47 3.41 -3.22 -16.98
N THR A 48 2.93 -3.28 -15.73
CA THR A 48 3.68 -3.75 -14.57
C THR A 48 3.13 -5.08 -14.08
N LEU A 49 4.03 -6.01 -13.70
CA LEU A 49 3.62 -7.31 -13.15
C LEU A 49 2.94 -7.16 -11.79
N ALA A 50 1.84 -7.88 -11.59
CA ALA A 50 1.17 -7.96 -10.30
C ALA A 50 2.00 -8.78 -9.30
N VAL A 51 2.06 -8.32 -8.06
CA VAL A 51 2.71 -9.08 -6.97
C VAL A 51 1.78 -10.22 -6.56
N PRO A 52 2.22 -11.49 -6.59
CA PRO A 52 1.40 -12.59 -6.10
C PRO A 52 1.29 -12.54 -4.59
N LEU A 53 0.07 -12.64 -4.05
CA LEU A 53 -0.22 -12.74 -2.63
C LEU A 53 -0.53 -14.19 -2.29
N PHE A 54 0.45 -14.88 -1.71
CA PHE A 54 0.31 -16.30 -1.38
C PHE A 54 -0.41 -16.52 -0.03
N PRO A 55 -1.12 -17.65 0.14
CA PRO A 55 -1.82 -17.96 1.38
C PRO A 55 -0.88 -18.40 2.51
N SER A 56 0.18 -19.14 2.19
CA SER A 56 1.10 -19.68 3.20
C SER A 56 1.79 -18.55 3.96
N MET A 57 1.90 -18.68 5.29
CA MET A 57 2.39 -17.58 6.15
C MET A 57 3.76 -17.05 5.70
N GLU A 58 4.69 -17.94 5.34
CA GLU A 58 6.05 -17.55 4.95
C GLU A 58 6.06 -16.81 3.61
N HIS A 59 5.38 -17.33 2.58
CA HIS A 59 5.31 -16.63 1.29
C HIS A 59 4.49 -15.35 1.39
N ARG A 60 3.43 -15.34 2.21
CA ARG A 60 2.59 -14.17 2.44
C ARG A 60 3.38 -13.00 3.00
N ARG A 61 4.31 -13.25 3.94
CA ARG A 61 5.21 -12.21 4.47
C ARG A 61 6.06 -11.58 3.36
N VAL A 62 6.60 -12.41 2.47
CA VAL A 62 7.40 -11.96 1.32
C VAL A 62 6.52 -11.16 0.35
N SER A 63 5.35 -11.66 -0.01
CA SER A 63 4.36 -10.97 -0.84
C SER A 63 4.02 -9.59 -0.28
N LEU A 64 3.67 -9.50 1.00
CA LEU A 64 3.33 -8.24 1.67
C LEU A 64 4.49 -7.25 1.64
N ARG A 65 5.73 -7.72 1.82
CA ARG A 65 6.91 -6.87 1.69
C ARG A 65 7.04 -6.30 0.28
N HIS A 66 6.82 -7.10 -0.77
CA HIS A 66 6.85 -6.62 -2.15
C HIS A 66 5.72 -5.62 -2.44
N ILE A 67 4.52 -5.84 -1.91
CA ILE A 67 3.38 -4.91 -2.03
C ILE A 67 3.71 -3.58 -1.34
N LEU A 68 4.28 -3.61 -0.14
CA LEU A 68 4.71 -2.39 0.54
C LEU A 68 5.76 -1.63 -0.29
N ARG A 69 6.73 -2.34 -0.85
CA ARG A 69 7.76 -1.72 -1.71
C ARG A 69 7.19 -1.15 -3.00
N SER A 70 6.20 -1.79 -3.64
CA SER A 70 5.55 -1.24 -4.83
C SER A 70 4.72 0.02 -4.51
N MET A 71 4.26 0.16 -3.27
CA MET A 71 3.66 1.40 -2.74
C MET A 71 4.70 2.45 -2.29
N GLY A 72 6.00 2.20 -2.50
CA GLY A 72 7.08 3.13 -2.14
C GLY A 72 7.61 3.00 -0.71
N ALA A 73 7.29 1.92 0.00
CA ALA A 73 7.85 1.69 1.32
C ALA A 73 9.37 1.47 1.26
N VAL A 74 10.07 2.11 2.18
CA VAL A 74 11.51 1.95 2.41
C VAL A 74 11.75 1.14 3.69
N PRO A 75 12.91 0.48 3.84
CA PRO A 75 13.29 -0.12 5.11
C PRO A 75 13.16 0.90 6.25
N CYS A 76 12.59 0.46 7.36
CA CYS A 76 12.41 1.30 8.54
C CYS A 76 12.96 0.59 9.78
N ASP A 77 13.49 1.37 10.73
CA ASP A 77 13.86 0.84 12.03
C ASP A 77 12.60 0.44 12.80
N ALA A 78 12.49 -0.84 13.14
CA ALA A 78 11.38 -1.41 13.90
C ALA A 78 11.18 -0.70 15.25
N ARG A 79 12.26 -0.23 15.90
CA ARG A 79 12.17 0.49 17.18
C ARG A 79 11.54 1.86 17.00
N ALA A 80 11.93 2.59 15.95
CA ALA A 80 11.32 3.88 15.61
C ALA A 80 9.84 3.72 15.27
N LEU A 81 9.48 2.70 14.48
CA LEU A 81 8.09 2.42 14.10
C LEU A 81 7.24 2.02 15.32
N THR A 82 7.76 1.17 16.21
CA THR A 82 7.06 0.77 17.45
C THR A 82 6.79 1.98 18.34
N ARG A 83 7.77 2.88 18.51
CA ARG A 83 7.59 4.14 19.25
C ARG A 83 6.54 5.03 18.60
N CYS A 84 6.62 5.22 17.28
CA CYS A 84 5.66 6.02 16.53
C CYS A 84 4.23 5.48 16.66
N LEU A 85 4.04 4.16 16.49
CA LEU A 85 2.75 3.50 16.66
C LEU A 85 2.22 3.64 18.09
N HIS A 86 3.07 3.48 19.10
CA HIS A 86 2.68 3.69 20.48
C HIS A 86 2.18 5.13 20.72
N LEU A 87 2.88 6.13 20.19
CA LEU A 87 2.47 7.54 20.28
C LEU A 87 1.16 7.81 19.49
N CYS A 88 1.03 7.25 18.29
CA CYS A 88 -0.19 7.37 17.48
C CYS A 88 -1.39 6.71 18.17
N ARG A 89 -1.24 5.52 18.76
CA ARG A 89 -2.30 4.84 19.53
C ARG A 89 -2.72 5.66 20.74
N ARG A 90 -1.79 6.30 21.46
CA ARG A 90 -2.11 7.22 22.58
C ARG A 90 -2.82 8.51 22.12
N ARG A 91 -2.62 8.94 20.87
CA ARG A 91 -3.34 10.08 20.28
C ARG A 91 -4.73 9.67 19.80
N ILE A 92 -4.84 8.57 19.07
CA ILE A 92 -6.12 8.04 18.58
C ILE A 92 -7.03 7.65 19.76
N GLY A 93 -6.49 7.04 20.82
CA GLY A 93 -7.25 6.74 22.03
C GLY A 93 -7.80 7.98 22.76
N ARG A 94 -7.23 9.17 22.54
CA ARG A 94 -7.77 10.44 23.03
C ARG A 94 -8.81 11.07 22.09
N LEU A 95 -8.78 10.73 20.80
CA LEU A 95 -9.80 11.14 19.82
C LEU A 95 -11.01 10.20 19.82
N LEU A 96 -10.86 8.98 20.31
CA LEU A 96 -11.92 7.99 20.47
C LEU A 96 -12.40 7.92 21.93
N GLU A 97 -12.58 9.07 22.61
CA GLU A 97 -13.51 9.07 23.76
C GLU A 97 -14.89 8.66 23.22
N VAL A 98 -15.17 7.36 23.34
CA VAL A 98 -16.42 6.74 22.91
C VAL A 98 -17.52 7.31 23.80
N PRO A 99 -18.56 7.95 23.24
CA PRO A 99 -19.72 8.33 24.03
C PRO A 99 -20.32 7.05 24.62
N THR A 100 -20.44 7.01 25.95
CA THR A 100 -21.10 5.92 26.68
C THR A 100 -22.49 5.63 26.10
N PRO A 101 -22.91 4.35 25.97
CA PRO A 101 -24.18 3.99 25.36
C PRO A 101 -25.34 4.44 26.26
N GLY A 102 -26.02 5.52 25.87
CA GLY A 102 -27.16 6.03 26.63
C GLY A 102 -27.84 7.28 26.10
N LYS A 103 -27.38 7.89 24.98
CA LYS A 103 -28.09 9.03 24.38
C LYS A 103 -28.33 8.81 22.88
N ALA A 104 -29.54 9.20 22.47
CA ALA A 104 -30.24 8.82 21.25
C ALA A 104 -29.44 9.01 19.94
N ARG A 105 -29.77 8.14 18.98
CA ARG A 105 -29.18 8.03 17.64
C ARG A 105 -29.51 9.28 16.80
N PRO A 106 -28.53 10.09 16.36
CA PRO A 106 -28.79 11.08 15.32
C PRO A 106 -28.77 10.38 13.95
N THR A 107 -29.73 10.73 13.10
CA THR A 107 -29.79 10.33 11.69
C THR A 107 -28.53 10.83 10.97
N ILE A 108 -27.67 9.90 10.54
CA ILE A 108 -26.44 10.21 9.82
C ILE A 108 -26.79 10.42 8.34
N GLU A 109 -26.96 11.69 7.93
CA GLU A 109 -26.70 12.06 6.54
C GLU A 109 -25.21 11.79 6.24
N ARG A 110 -24.95 10.92 5.26
CA ARG A 110 -23.58 10.58 4.84
C ARG A 110 -22.95 11.73 4.07
N SER A 111 -22.46 12.73 4.78
CA SER A 111 -21.40 13.61 4.30
C SER A 111 -20.07 13.05 4.81
N TYR A 112 -19.20 12.56 3.91
CA TYR A 112 -17.85 12.13 4.28
C TYR A 112 -17.02 13.38 4.60
N PRO A 113 -16.56 13.60 5.85
CA PRO A 113 -15.58 14.64 6.10
C PRO A 113 -14.27 14.25 5.41
N GLN A 114 -13.68 15.19 4.68
CA GLN A 114 -12.35 15.01 4.10
C GLN A 114 -11.36 14.69 5.22
N LEU A 115 -10.79 13.48 5.21
CA LEU A 115 -9.75 13.09 6.14
C LEU A 115 -8.55 14.05 5.96
N PRO A 116 -8.01 14.65 7.04
CA PRO A 116 -6.86 15.52 6.93
C PRO A 116 -5.68 14.72 6.38
N LEU A 117 -5.04 15.26 5.36
CA LEU A 117 -3.84 14.71 4.74
C LEU A 117 -2.76 14.57 5.81
N ILE A 118 -2.51 13.34 6.28
CA ILE A 118 -1.42 13.06 7.20
C ILE A 118 -0.12 13.38 6.45
N ARG A 119 0.50 14.51 6.76
CA ARG A 119 1.86 14.81 6.30
C ARG A 119 2.79 13.76 6.89
N LEU A 120 3.19 12.79 6.07
CA LEU A 120 4.30 11.91 6.40
C LEU A 120 5.53 12.78 6.69
N PRO A 121 6.31 12.48 7.74
CA PRO A 121 7.56 13.17 7.99
C PRO A 121 8.47 13.04 6.77
N ARG A 122 9.15 14.14 6.40
CA ARG A 122 10.12 14.16 5.30
C ARG A 122 11.14 13.03 5.51
N PRO A 123 11.57 12.34 4.43
CA PRO A 123 12.60 11.33 4.57
C PRO A 123 13.86 11.97 5.16
N LEU A 124 14.41 11.35 6.20
CA LEU A 124 15.73 11.69 6.71
C LEU A 124 16.72 11.56 5.54
N ARG A 125 17.42 12.63 5.19
CA ARG A 125 18.57 12.55 4.28
C ARG A 125 19.60 11.64 4.95
N VAL A 126 19.78 10.44 4.41
CA VAL A 126 20.98 9.65 4.71
C VAL A 126 22.09 10.26 3.89
N ALA A 127 23.09 10.83 4.57
CA ALA A 127 24.33 11.25 3.95
C ALA A 127 24.97 10.01 3.29
N ARG A 128 25.22 10.09 1.98
CA ARG A 128 26.08 9.12 1.30
C ARG A 128 27.51 9.54 1.63
N ASP A 129 28.13 8.82 2.56
CA ASP A 129 29.58 8.85 2.68
C ASP A 129 30.15 8.10 1.46
N SER A 130 30.83 8.87 0.63
CA SER A 130 31.60 8.41 -0.51
C SER A 130 32.83 7.66 0.00
N HIS A 131 32.93 6.36 -0.25
CA HIS A 131 34.25 5.71 -0.35
C HIS A 131 34.21 4.66 -1.44
N ALA A 132 35.13 4.87 -2.39
CA ALA A 132 35.46 4.03 -3.52
C ALA A 132 35.95 2.66 -3.07
N LEU A 133 35.66 1.63 -3.87
CA LEU A 133 36.52 0.46 -4.01
C LEU A 133 36.42 -0.01 -5.46
N GLU A 134 37.61 -0.11 -6.04
CA GLU A 134 37.91 -0.28 -7.45
C GLU A 134 37.54 -1.67 -8.01
N ALA A 135 37.59 -1.71 -9.33
CA ALA A 135 37.50 -2.88 -10.18
C ALA A 135 38.43 -4.02 -9.76
N VAL A 136 37.96 -5.25 -9.96
CA VAL A 136 38.84 -6.40 -10.21
C VAL A 136 38.20 -7.23 -11.31
N ASP A 137 38.86 -7.24 -12.47
CA ASP A 137 38.69 -8.19 -13.56
C ASP A 137 38.98 -9.63 -13.08
N GLY A 138 38.29 -10.64 -13.64
CA GLY A 138 38.81 -12.00 -13.62
C GLY A 138 37.77 -13.12 -13.77
N PHE A 139 37.77 -13.69 -14.98
CA PHE A 139 37.15 -14.94 -15.47
C PHE A 139 35.66 -14.94 -15.82
#